data_AF-A0A2E8JVJ4-F1
#
_entry.id   AF-A0A2E8JVJ4-F1
#
_cell.length_a   1.000
_cell.length_b   1.000
_cell.length_c   1.000
_cell.angle_alpha   90.00
_cell.angle_beta   90.00
_cell.angle_gamma   90.00
#
_symmetry.space_group_name_H-M   'P 1'
#
loop_
_entity.id
_entity.type
_entity.pdbx_description
1 polymer ?
#
loop_
_entity_poly.entity_id
_entity_poly.type
_entity_poly.pdbx_seq_one_letter_code
_entity_poly.pdbx_strand_id
1 'polypeptide(L)'
;MTRHKPAKVVKLSVLEFEDKFIPISLFSVAIGVIVIFTFTFPILGILTIPIMIAFIGGILTEGISFVEEPNAQKIAASEEE
;
A
#
# COMPACT_ATOMS: atom_id res chain seq x y z
N MET A 1 32.19 -16.06 25.47
CA MET A 1 32.21 -14.58 25.51
C MET A 1 32.12 -14.07 24.08
N THR A 2 30.94 -13.67 23.60
CA THR A 2 30.78 -13.10 22.26
C THR A 2 31.08 -11.60 22.30
N ARG A 3 32.11 -11.20 21.56
CA ARG A 3 32.57 -9.80 21.45
C ARG A 3 31.47 -8.97 20.77
N HIS A 4 30.72 -8.19 21.54
CA HIS A 4 29.74 -7.25 21.01
C HIS A 4 30.50 -6.18 20.20
N LYS A 5 30.45 -6.26 18.87
CA LYS A 5 30.99 -5.17 18.02
C LYS A 5 30.20 -3.90 18.35
N PRO A 6 30.87 -2.73 18.47
CA PRO A 6 30.16 -1.47 18.68
C PRO A 6 29.24 -1.21 17.48
N ALA A 7 27.95 -1.05 17.75
CA ALA A 7 26.97 -0.71 16.72
C ALA A 7 27.25 0.73 16.24
N LYS A 8 27.33 0.94 14.91
CA LYS A 8 27.46 2.29 14.36
C LYS A 8 26.14 3.02 14.55
N VAL A 9 26.20 4.21 15.13
CA VAL A 9 25.04 5.05 15.47
C VAL A 9 25.11 6.40 14.77
N VAL A 10 23.94 6.98 14.49
CA VAL A 10 23.75 8.36 14.02
C VAL A 10 23.31 9.19 15.21
N LYS A 11 23.94 10.35 15.40
CA LYS A 11 23.49 11.36 16.36
C LYS A 11 22.44 12.24 15.68
N LEU A 12 21.21 12.20 16.17
CA LEU A 12 20.16 13.12 15.75
C LEU A 12 19.97 14.19 16.81
N SER A 13 20.08 15.44 16.38
CA SER A 13 19.75 16.61 17.17
C SER A 13 18.54 17.26 16.51
N VAL A 14 17.39 17.16 17.15
CA VAL A 14 16.17 17.87 16.76
C VAL A 14 16.09 19.08 17.66
N LEU A 15 15.75 20.26 17.12
CA LEU A 15 15.84 21.57 17.79
C LEU A 15 15.27 21.61 19.23
N GLU A 16 14.33 20.73 19.58
CA GLU A 16 13.67 20.70 20.89
C GLU A 16 13.90 19.41 21.69
N PHE A 17 14.75 18.49 21.24
CA PHE A 17 14.97 17.20 21.91
C PHE A 17 16.43 16.96 22.24
N GLU A 18 16.67 16.27 23.36
CA GLU A 18 18.00 15.78 23.72
C GLU A 18 18.60 14.92 22.60
N ASP A 19 19.91 15.01 22.43
CA ASP A 19 20.66 14.27 21.42
C ASP A 19 20.41 12.76 21.54
N LYS A 20 19.77 12.16 20.53
CA LYS A 20 19.51 10.71 20.49
C LYS A 20 20.47 10.01 19.54
N PHE A 21 21.04 8.90 20.01
CA PHE A 21 21.87 8.02 19.20
C PHE A 21 21.03 6.87 18.67
N ILE A 22 20.81 6.83 17.35
CA ILE A 22 20.01 5.80 16.70
C ILE A 22 20.94 4.88 15.90
N PRO A 23 20.82 3.54 15.99
CA PRO A 23 21.53 2.61 15.12
C PRO A 23 21.34 2.96 13.63
N ILE A 24 22.43 2.95 12.85
CA ILE A 24 22.39 3.29 11.42
C ILE A 24 21.37 2.42 10.67
N SER A 25 21.22 1.15 11.04
CA SER A 25 20.25 0.25 10.43
C SER A 25 18.82 0.78 10.54
N LEU A 26 18.40 1.17 11.74
CA LEU A 26 17.06 1.74 11.97
C LEU A 26 16.87 3.06 11.23
N PHE A 27 17.89 3.92 11.25
CA PHE A 27 17.87 5.20 10.54
C PHE A 27 17.73 5.01 9.02
N SER A 28 18.49 4.07 8.44
CA SER A 28 18.44 3.77 7.00
C SER A 28 17.09 3.20 6.56
N VAL A 29 16.47 2.36 7.37
CA VAL A 29 15.14 1.81 7.10
C VAL A 29 14.10 2.93 7.11
N ALA A 30 14.13 3.80 8.13
CA ALA A 30 13.20 4.92 8.22
C ALA A 30 13.30 5.86 7.00
N ILE A 31 14.51 6.25 6.60
CA ILE A 31 14.71 7.06 5.38
C ILE A 31 14.22 6.31 4.14
N GLY A 32 14.57 5.03 4.00
CA GLY A 32 14.14 4.22 2.86
C GLY A 32 12.62 4.19 2.71
N VAL A 33 11.90 3.99 3.81
CA VAL A 33 10.43 3.99 3.83
C VAL A 33 9.86 5.35 3.41
N ILE A 34 10.38 6.45 3.97
CA ILE A 34 9.95 7.81 3.61
C ILE A 34 10.14 8.07 2.12
N VAL A 35 11.32 7.73 1.60
CA VAL A 35 11.67 7.92 0.19
C VAL A 35 10.74 7.10 -0.70
N ILE A 36 10.54 5.81 -0.40
CA ILE A 36 9.64 4.93 -1.17
C ILE A 36 8.24 5.52 -1.21
N PHE A 37 7.66 5.87 -0.06
CA PHE A 37 6.31 6.46 -0.04
C PHE A 37 6.23 7.76 -0.83
N THR A 38 7.22 8.63 -0.70
CA THR A 38 7.28 9.90 -1.43
C THR A 38 7.20 9.70 -2.95
N PHE A 39 7.81 8.63 -3.48
CA PHE A 39 7.73 8.30 -4.91
C PHE A 39 6.49 7.49 -5.29
N THR A 40 6.07 6.56 -4.45
CA THR A 40 4.94 5.66 -4.74
C THR A 40 3.60 6.40 -4.74
N PHE A 41 3.39 7.38 -3.86
CA PHE A 41 2.12 8.10 -3.78
C PHE A 41 1.77 8.90 -5.05
N PRO A 42 2.67 9.72 -5.63
CA PRO A 42 2.39 10.38 -6.90
C PRO A 42 2.12 9.41 -8.05
N ILE A 43 2.86 8.31 -8.13
CA ILE A 43 2.67 7.27 -9.16
C ILE A 43 1.28 6.64 -9.01
N LEU A 44 0.89 6.27 -7.79
CA LEU A 44 -0.45 5.77 -7.51
C LEU A 44 -1.52 6.79 -7.89
N GLY A 45 -1.34 8.07 -7.56
CA GLY A 45 -2.27 9.12 -7.95
C GLY A 45 -2.44 9.22 -9.47
N ILE A 46 -1.33 9.21 -10.21
CA ILE A 46 -1.35 9.27 -11.68
C ILE A 46 -1.98 8.02 -12.29
N LEU A 47 -1.75 6.83 -11.73
CA LEU A 47 -2.29 5.57 -12.25
C LEU A 47 -3.76 5.34 -11.89
N THR A 48 -4.19 5.78 -10.70
CA THR A 48 -5.57 5.56 -10.23
C THR A 48 -6.59 6.36 -11.03
N ILE A 49 -6.24 7.57 -11.49
CA ILE A 49 -7.12 8.41 -12.31
C ILE A 49 -7.56 7.73 -13.63
N PRO A 50 -6.65 7.29 -14.53
CA PRO A 50 -7.05 6.65 -15.78
C PRO A 50 -7.75 5.32 -15.56
N ILE A 51 -7.37 4.56 -14.52
CA ILE A 51 -8.08 3.33 -14.15
C ILE A 51 -9.53 3.65 -13.80
N MET A 52 -9.77 4.64 -12.94
CA MET A 52 -11.12 5.06 -12.58
C MET A 52 -11.93 5.56 -13.78
N ILE A 53 -11.32 6.32 -14.68
CA ILE A 53 -11.98 6.76 -15.93
C ILE A 53 -12.38 5.56 -16.78
N ALA A 54 -11.50 4.55 -16.92
CA ALA A 54 -11.80 3.34 -17.67
C ALA A 54 -12.94 2.53 -17.03
N PHE A 55 -12.98 2.44 -15.70
CA PHE A 55 -14.07 1.78 -14.97
C PHE A 55 -15.41 2.50 -15.17
N ILE A 56 -15.45 3.81 -14.97
CA ILE A 56 -16.68 4.61 -15.14
C ILE A 56 -17.13 4.57 -16.60
N GLY A 57 -16.20 4.71 -17.55
CA GLY A 57 -16.48 4.60 -18.98
C GLY A 57 -17.05 3.23 -19.33
N GLY A 58 -16.45 2.14 -18.83
CA GLY A 58 -16.94 0.79 -19.04
C GLY A 58 -18.35 0.55 -18.51
N ILE A 59 -18.71 1.16 -17.38
CA ILE A 59 -20.09 1.12 -16.86
C ILE A 59 -21.05 1.86 -17.82
N LEU A 60 -20.70 3.08 -18.24
CA LEU A 60 -21.55 3.91 -19.10
C LEU A 60 -21.73 3.36 -20.51
N THR A 61 -20.72 2.65 -21.04
CA THR A 61 -20.78 2.02 -22.36
C THR A 61 -21.29 0.59 -22.33
N GLU A 62 -21.87 0.13 -21.21
CA GLU A 62 -22.32 -1.25 -20.97
C GLU A 62 -21.22 -2.33 -21.16
N GLY A 63 -19.95 -1.92 -21.19
CA GLY A 63 -18.81 -2.85 -21.25
C GLY A 63 -18.56 -3.57 -19.93
N ILE A 64 -19.08 -3.03 -18.83
CA ILE A 64 -19.11 -3.64 -17.50
C ILE A 64 -20.58 -3.87 -17.14
N SER A 65 -21.03 -5.12 -17.28
CA SER A 65 -22.39 -5.54 -16.94
C SER A 65 -22.44 -5.98 -15.48
N PHE A 66 -23.41 -5.46 -14.72
CA PHE A 66 -23.68 -5.91 -13.36
C PHE A 66 -24.42 -7.24 -13.42
N VAL A 67 -23.81 -8.28 -12.85
CA VAL A 67 -24.46 -9.59 -12.68
C VAL A 67 -25.10 -9.60 -11.31
N GLU A 68 -26.40 -9.93 -11.24
CA GLU A 68 -27.07 -10.17 -9.98
C GLU A 68 -26.47 -11.40 -9.30
N GLU A 69 -26.30 -11.32 -7.98
CA GLU A 69 -25.79 -12.44 -7.19
C GLU A 69 -26.72 -13.65 -7.42
N PRO A 70 -26.19 -14.83 -7.82
CA PRO A 70 -27.02 -15.97 -8.15
C PRO A 70 -27.82 -16.35 -6.90
N ASN A 71 -29.11 -16.03 -6.93
CA ASN A 71 -30.02 -16.29 -5.84
C ASN A 71 -29.96 -17.78 -5.53
N ALA A 72 -29.49 -18.16 -4.33
CA ALA A 72 -29.23 -19.55 -3.93
C ALA A 72 -30.47 -20.46 -4.11
N GLN A 73 -31.65 -19.85 -4.22
CA GLN A 73 -32.92 -20.52 -4.50
C GLN A 73 -33.03 -21.12 -5.92
N LYS A 74 -32.23 -20.67 -6.88
CA LYS A 74 -32.28 -21.15 -8.28
C LYS A 74 -31.46 -22.42 -8.51
N ILE A 75 -30.52 -22.75 -7.62
CA ILE A 75 -29.72 -23.98 -7.68
C ILE A 75 -30.58 -25.17 -7.25
N ALA A 76 -31.38 -25.01 -6.19
CA ALA A 76 -32.29 -26.06 -5.72
C ALA A 76 -33.42 -26.40 -6.72
N ALA A 77 -33.86 -25.43 -7.54
CA ALA A 77 -34.92 -25.65 -8.52
C ALA A 77 -34.45 -26.28 -9.84
N SER A 78 -33.14 -26.31 -10.11
CA SER A 78 -32.58 -26.88 -11.35
C SER A 78 -32.06 -28.31 -11.17
N GLU A 79 -32.03 -28.83 -9.94
CA GLU A 79 -31.73 -30.24 -9.63
C GLU A 79 -33.01 -31.10 -9.57
N GLU A 80 -34.20 -30.50 -9.72
CA GLU A 80 -35.51 -31.16 -9.68
C GLU A 80 -36.22 -31.26 -11.07
N GLU A 81 -35.57 -30.86 -12.18
CA GLU A 81 -36.07 -31.08 -13.56
C GLU A 81 -35.29 -32.16 -14.33
#